data_AF-A0A512HRX4-F1
#
_entry.id   AF-A0A512HRX4-F1
#
_cell.length_a   1.000
_cell.length_b   1.000
_cell.length_c   1.000
_cell.angle_alpha   90.00
_cell.angle_beta   90.00
_cell.angle_gamma   90.00
#
_symmetry.space_group_name_H-M   'P 1'
#
loop_
_entity.id
_entity.type
_entity.pdbx_description
1 polymer ?
#
loop_
_entity_poly.entity_id
_entity_poly.type
_entity_poly.pdbx_seq_one_letter_code
_entity_poly.pdbx_strand_id
1 'polypeptide(L)' 'MTDTDVLLDTDEAARMLRLPPSTLKHFRQTEQGPSYVKLGRRVYYRRAALVDFLASSEVTR' A
#
# COMPACT_ATOMS: atom_id res chain seq x y z
N MET A 1 -0.06 -20.88 -7.80
CA MET A 1 0.94 -20.06 -7.10
C MET A 1 0.31 -18.68 -6.92
N THR A 2 -0.17 -18.37 -5.71
CA THR A 2 -0.95 -17.17 -5.42
C THR A 2 -0.01 -15.97 -5.25
N ASP A 3 -0.06 -15.04 -6.21
CA ASP A 3 0.71 -13.77 -6.27
C ASP A 3 0.45 -12.81 -5.08
N THR A 4 -0.47 -13.17 -4.19
CA THR A 4 -0.96 -12.42 -3.02
C THR A 4 0.08 -12.26 -1.89
N ASP A 5 1.07 -13.15 -1.80
CA ASP A 5 2.06 -13.15 -0.70
C ASP A 5 3.26 -12.21 -0.92
N VAL A 6 3.31 -11.49 -2.04
CA VAL A 6 4.40 -10.54 -2.29
C VAL A 6 4.27 -9.34 -1.35
N LEU A 7 5.28 -9.19 -0.48
CA LEU A 7 5.47 -8.02 0.37
C LEU A 7 6.33 -6.99 -0.35
N LEU A 8 5.78 -5.80 -0.52
CA LEU A 8 6.41 -4.65 -1.15
C LEU A 8 6.86 -3.68 -0.07
N ASP A 9 8.04 -3.11 -0.18
CA ASP A 9 8.44 -2.01 0.68
C ASP A 9 7.66 -0.71 0.36
N THR A 10 7.94 0.37 1.09
CA THR A 10 7.23 1.64 0.86
C THR A 10 7.51 2.23 -0.51
N ASP A 11 8.72 2.08 -1.05
CA ASP A 11 9.10 2.64 -2.35
C ASP A 11 8.55 1.81 -3.51
N GLU A 12 8.46 0.49 -3.34
CA GLU A 12 7.80 -0.42 -4.27
C GLU A 12 6.29 -0.20 -4.30
N ALA A 13 5.66 -0.08 -3.12
CA ALA A 13 4.23 0.24 -3.02
C ALA A 13 3.91 1.61 -3.62
N ALA A 14 4.77 2.61 -3.39
CA ALA A 14 4.66 3.95 -3.98
C ALA A 14 4.73 3.89 -5.51
N ARG A 15 5.70 3.14 -6.06
CA ARG A 15 5.83 2.90 -7.50
C ARG A 15 4.60 2.20 -8.08
N MET A 16 4.06 1.20 -7.39
CA MET A 16 2.88 0.46 -7.83
C MET A 16 1.63 1.36 -7.88
N LEU A 17 1.40 2.16 -6.83
CA LEU A 17 0.26 3.08 -6.75
C LEU A 17 0.45 4.38 -7.55
N ARG A 18 1.63 4.58 -8.15
CA ARG A 18 2.03 5.85 -8.80
C ARG A 18 1.90 7.07 -7.88
N LEU A 19 2.22 6.88 -6.60
CA LEU A 19 2.19 7.93 -5.58
C LEU A 19 3.60 8.20 -5.04
N PRO A 20 3.87 9.42 -4.52
CA PRO A 20 5.07 9.68 -3.75
C PRO A 20 5.13 8.82 -2.47
N PRO A 21 6.32 8.33 -2.04
CA PRO A 21 6.47 7.62 -0.76
C PRO A 21 6.04 8.44 0.46
N SER A 22 6.12 9.78 0.37
CA SER A 22 5.62 10.71 1.38
C SER A 22 4.10 10.63 1.54
N THR A 23 3.35 10.43 0.47
CA THR A 23 1.89 10.22 0.51
C THR A 23 1.55 8.94 1.27
N LEU A 24 2.29 7.85 1.06
CA LEU A 24 2.10 6.62 1.84
C LEU A 24 2.47 6.78 3.32
N LYS A 25 3.47 7.61 3.64
CA LYS A 25 3.75 8.00 5.04
C LYS A 25 2.58 8.77 5.63
N HIS A 26 2.01 9.72 4.91
CA HIS A 26 0.86 10.49 5.35
C HIS A 26 -0.36 9.58 5.57
N PHE A 27 -0.69 8.72 4.62
CA PHE A 27 -1.80 7.76 4.73
C PHE A 27 -1.69 6.83 5.93
N ARG A 28 -0.47 6.45 6.33
CA ARG A 28 -0.24 5.68 7.58
C ARG A 28 -0.51 6.49 8.83
N GLN A 29 -0.26 7.80 8.81
CA GLN A 29 -0.52 8.69 9.94
C GLN A 29 -2.00 9.04 10.05
N THR A 30 -2.72 9.10 8.93
CA THR A 30 -4.13 9.48 8.88
C THR A 30 -5.08 8.30 8.81
N GLU A 31 -4.56 7.07 8.84
CA GLU A 31 -5.32 5.81 8.77
C GLU A 31 -6.22 5.67 7.52
N GLN A 32 -5.92 6.43 6.45
CA GLN A 32 -6.69 6.48 5.20
C GLN A 32 -5.99 5.72 4.04
N GLY A 33 -5.10 4.78 4.37
CA GLY A 33 -4.25 4.10 3.39
C GLY A 33 -4.48 2.59 3.27
N PRO A 34 -3.77 1.96 2.31
CA PRO A 34 -3.73 0.50 2.21
C PRO A 34 -3.18 -0.12 3.49
N SER A 35 -3.68 -1.33 3.81
CA SER A 35 -3.19 -2.09 4.96
C SER A 35 -1.70 -2.38 4.84
N TYR A 36 -0.99 -2.19 5.94
CA TYR A 36 0.47 -2.36 6.00
C TYR A 36 0.86 -3.38 7.06
N VAL A 37 2.00 -4.02 6.86
CA VAL A 37 2.63 -4.95 7.80
C VAL A 37 3.87 -4.27 8.37
N LYS A 38 3.91 -4.14 9.70
CA LYS A 38 5.06 -3.58 10.40
C LYS A 38 5.98 -4.70 10.87
N LEU A 39 7.22 -4.73 10.36
CA LEU A 39 8.26 -5.67 10.76
C LEU A 39 9.41 -4.90 11.40
N GLY A 40 9.36 -4.77 12.73
CA GLY A 40 10.31 -3.97 13.51
C GLY A 40 10.27 -2.50 13.10
N ARG A 41 11.37 -2.01 12.50
CA ARG A 41 11.51 -0.63 12.01
C ARG A 41 11.05 -0.45 10.56
N ARG A 42 10.78 -1.53 9.83
CA ARG A 42 10.40 -1.50 8.42
C ARG A 42 8.90 -1.68 8.27
N VAL A 43 8.35 -1.07 7.22
CA VAL A 43 6.94 -1.16 6.86
C VAL A 43 6.84 -1.71 5.45
N TYR A 44 6.02 -2.76 5.32
CA TYR A 44 5.74 -3.45 4.08
C TYR A 44 4.25 -3.38 3.77
N TYR A 45 3.91 -3.61 2.52
CA TYR A 45 2.55 -3.66 2.00
C TYR A 45 2.36 -4.97 1.27
N ARG A 46 1.28 -5.67 1.55
CA ARG A 46 0.91 -6.80 0.69
C ARG A 46 0.43 -6.26 -0.64
N ARG A 47 0.86 -6.86 -1.74
CA ARG A 47 0.40 -6.49 -3.08
C ARG A 47 -1.13 -6.49 -3.17
N ALA A 48 -1.79 -7.50 -2.61
CA ALA A 48 -3.25 -7.56 -2.57
C ALA A 48 -3.88 -6.37 -1.82
N ALA A 49 -3.34 -5.98 -0.68
CA ALA A 49 -3.85 -4.81 0.06
C ALA A 49 -3.73 -3.50 -0.73
N LEU A 50 -2.71 -3.36 -1.59
CA LEU A 50 -2.58 -2.22 -2.49
C LEU A 50 -3.63 -2.24 -3.62
N VAL A 51 -3.92 -3.43 -4.16
CA VAL A 51 -4.97 -3.62 -5.18
C VAL A 51 -6.35 -3.35 -4.59
N ASP A 52 -6.64 -3.89 -3.40
CA ASP A 52 -7.91 -3.67 -2.71
C ASP A 52 -8.12 -2.18 -2.41
N PHE A 53 -7.05 -1.47 -2.04
CA PHE A 53 -7.11 -0.03 -1.83
C PHE A 53 -7.42 0.74 -3.12
N LEU A 54 -6.82 0.36 -4.25
CA LEU A 54 -7.15 0.94 -5.55
C LEU A 54 -8.63 0.72 -5.88
N ALA A 55 -9.12 -0.51 -5.75
CA ALA A 55 -10.52 -0.83 -5.99
C ALA A 55 -11.47 -0.04 -5.07
N SER A 56 -11.10 0.19 -3.81
CA SER A 56 -11.90 1.02 -2.88
C SER A 56 -11.85 2.52 -3.20
N SER A 57 -10.79 2.98 -3.89
CA SER A 57 -10.58 4.37 -4.28
C SER A 57 -11.17 4.69 -5.65
N GLU A 58 -11.61 3.69 -6.41
CA GLU A 58 -12.27 3.87 -7.70
C GLU A 58 -13.65 4.52 -7.51
N VAL A 59 -13.71 5.83 -7.72
CA VAL A 59 -14.97 6.57 -7.78
C VAL A 59 -15.57 6.40 -9.17
N THR A 60 -16.49 5.44 -9.33
CA THR A 60 -17.36 5.37 -10.52
C THR A 60 -18.47 6.40 -10.36
N ARG A 61 -18.35 7.53 -11.07
CA ARG A 61 -19.39 8.56 -11.18
C ARG A 61 -20.13 8.44 -12.51
#